data_AF-A0A7T5CJA3-F1
#
_entry.id   AF-A0A7T5CJA3-F1
#
_cell.length_a   1.000
_cell.length_b   1.000
_cell.length_c   1.000
_cell.angle_alpha   90.00
_cell.angle_beta   90.00
_cell.angle_gamma   90.00
#
_symmetry.space_group_name_H-M   'P 1'
#
loop_
_entity.id
_entity.type
_entity.pdbx_description
1 polymer ?
#
loop_
_entity_poly.entity_id
_entity_poly.type
_entity_poly.pdbx_seq_one_letter_code
_entity_poly.pdbx_strand_id
1 'polypeptide(L)'
;MIKLIQSFYYLFLGTWLGSLIMLAFSAAASFKTLRFYKAIPGIEPYSLDIFANKYPEILAGAVVNQSLTYLTQLQVICALGVLLCIFLNFIFNRKNNCKIPSFIRTTLYMLAVATLLIHIFLTAPTMSTLRDKMYNPDITQVERDTTLTKFQTLHKFSERSTGSAVFIIAAIILISPFTTRSNQLLVETKTHETHD
;
A
#
# COMPACT_ATOMS: atom_id res chain seq x y z
N MET A 1 -5.98 -18.89 22.55
CA MET A 1 -5.48 -19.00 21.16
C MET A 1 -6.13 -17.98 20.22
N ILE A 2 -7.47 -17.90 20.14
CA ILE A 2 -8.18 -16.95 19.25
C ILE A 2 -7.79 -15.48 19.52
N LYS A 3 -7.70 -15.06 20.79
CA LYS A 3 -7.25 -13.70 21.16
C LYS A 3 -5.86 -13.35 20.60
N LEU A 4 -4.93 -14.32 20.62
CA LEU A 4 -3.57 -14.14 20.08
C LEU A 4 -3.59 -13.92 18.57
N ILE A 5 -4.35 -14.75 17.83
CA ILE A 5 -4.49 -14.62 16.37
C ILE A 5 -5.10 -13.27 16.01
N GLN A 6 -6.08 -12.81 16.80
CA GLN A 6 -6.69 -11.49 16.63
C GLN A 6 -5.72 -10.34 16.92
N SER A 7 -4.85 -10.47 17.93
CA SER A 7 -3.78 -9.49 18.17
C SER A 7 -2.81 -9.39 16.98
N PHE A 8 -2.35 -10.52 16.44
CA PHE A 8 -1.49 -10.53 15.25
C PHE A 8 -2.20 -9.96 14.02
N TYR A 9 -3.49 -10.27 13.84
CA TYR A 9 -4.30 -9.70 12.76
C TYR A 9 -4.29 -8.17 12.77
N TYR A 10 -4.53 -7.56 13.94
CA TYR A 10 -4.49 -6.09 14.07
C TYR A 10 -3.07 -5.53 13.98
N LEU A 11 -2.05 -6.27 14.45
CA LEU A 11 -0.66 -5.88 14.30
C LEU A 11 -0.27 -5.78 12.82
N PHE A 12 -0.57 -6.79 12.01
CA PHE A 12 -0.26 -6.76 10.58
C PHE A 12 -1.08 -5.70 9.84
N LEU A 13 -2.36 -5.53 10.14
CA LEU A 13 -3.18 -4.46 9.55
C LEU A 13 -2.68 -3.07 9.92
N GLY A 14 -2.35 -2.84 11.20
CA GLY A 14 -1.81 -1.57 11.67
C GLY A 14 -0.46 -1.26 11.03
N THR A 15 0.41 -2.27 10.92
CA THR A 15 1.70 -2.14 10.24
C THR A 15 1.53 -1.86 8.75
N TRP A 16 0.57 -2.52 8.08
CA TRP A 16 0.24 -2.26 6.68
C TRP A 16 -0.26 -0.82 6.49
N LEU A 17 -1.22 -0.39 7.31
CA LEU A 17 -1.71 0.99 7.28
C LEU A 17 -0.58 2.00 7.51
N GLY A 18 0.25 1.77 8.53
CA GLY A 18 1.41 2.59 8.85
C GLY A 18 2.40 2.68 7.69
N SER A 19 2.65 1.57 6.97
CA SER A 19 3.54 1.56 5.80
C SER A 19 3.00 2.42 4.65
N LEU A 20 1.69 2.43 4.40
CA LEU A 20 1.07 3.27 3.37
C LEU A 20 1.14 4.76 3.75
N ILE A 21 0.92 5.08 5.02
CA ILE A 21 1.03 6.45 5.53
C ILE A 21 2.50 6.93 5.45
N MET A 22 3.44 6.08 5.87
CA MET A 22 4.87 6.35 5.81
C MET A 22 5.34 6.59 4.37
N LEU A 23 4.76 5.87 3.39
CA LEU A 23 5.04 6.09 1.99
C LEU A 23 4.70 7.51 1.54
N ALA A 24 3.51 8.00 1.91
CA ALA A 24 3.07 9.35 1.58
C ALA A 24 3.97 10.43 2.22
N PHE A 25 4.33 10.25 3.49
CA PHE A 25 5.25 11.16 4.18
C PHE A 25 6.66 11.12 3.62
N SER A 26 7.18 9.93 3.28
CA SER A 26 8.51 9.76 2.70
C SER A 26 8.62 10.46 1.35
N ALA A 27 7.60 10.33 0.50
CA ALA A 27 7.54 11.05 -0.77
C ALA A 27 7.53 12.58 -0.55
N ALA A 28 6.60 13.08 0.26
CA ALA A 28 6.48 14.51 0.55
C ALA A 28 7.77 15.11 1.17
N ALA A 29 8.37 14.41 2.13
CA ALA A 29 9.61 14.82 2.78
C ALA A 29 10.79 14.81 1.81
N SER A 30 10.92 13.79 0.96
CA SER A 30 12.02 13.68 0.00
C SER A 30 11.97 14.81 -1.02
N PHE A 31 10.81 15.09 -1.62
CA PHE A 31 10.66 16.19 -2.56
C PHE A 31 10.87 17.56 -1.89
N LYS A 32 10.37 17.74 -0.66
CA LYS A 32 10.59 18.98 0.09
C LYS A 32 12.07 19.22 0.37
N THR A 33 12.77 18.21 0.88
CA THR A 33 14.19 18.32 1.26
C THR A 33 15.09 18.52 0.05
N LEU A 34 14.87 17.76 -1.03
CA LEU A 34 15.75 17.80 -2.19
C LEU A 34 15.52 19.03 -3.07
N ARG A 35 14.34 19.67 -3.02
CA ARG A 35 14.13 20.96 -3.68
C ARG A 35 15.10 22.06 -3.21
N PHE A 36 15.61 21.97 -1.98
CA PHE A 36 16.59 22.92 -1.43
C PHE A 36 18.04 22.47 -1.63
N TYR A 37 18.26 21.26 -2.15
CA TYR A 37 19.60 20.73 -2.38
C TYR A 37 20.16 21.27 -3.69
N LYS A 38 21.35 21.89 -3.62
CA LYS A 38 22.14 22.26 -4.81
C LYS A 38 23.10 21.13 -5.12
N ALA A 39 23.11 20.66 -6.37
CA ALA A 39 24.07 19.65 -6.81
C ALA A 39 25.50 20.16 -6.57
N ILE A 40 26.35 19.34 -5.98
CA ILE A 40 27.79 19.61 -5.88
C ILE A 40 28.35 19.37 -7.29
N PRO A 41 28.97 20.37 -7.93
CA PRO A 41 29.52 20.20 -9.28
C PRO A 41 30.59 19.10 -9.31
N GLY A 42 30.51 18.18 -10.30
CA GLY A 42 31.55 17.18 -10.57
C GLY A 42 31.20 15.70 -10.29
N ILE A 43 29.96 15.36 -9.94
CA ILE A 43 29.54 13.96 -9.71
C ILE A 43 28.63 13.48 -10.85
N GLU A 44 29.15 12.61 -11.71
CA GLU A 44 28.41 11.85 -12.74
C GLU A 44 27.36 10.91 -12.12
N PRO A 45 26.24 10.57 -12.80
CA PRO A 45 26.05 10.51 -14.27
C PRO A 45 25.22 11.65 -14.88
N TYR A 46 24.96 12.73 -14.14
CA TYR A 46 24.01 13.79 -14.56
C TYR A 46 24.67 15.13 -14.90
N SER A 47 25.91 15.09 -15.41
CA SER A 47 26.73 16.26 -15.79
C SER A 47 26.27 16.96 -17.09
N LEU A 48 25.21 16.47 -17.75
CA LEU A 48 24.61 17.11 -18.93
C LEU A 48 23.80 18.35 -18.52
N ASP A 49 24.03 19.50 -19.19
CA ASP A 49 23.36 20.79 -18.92
C ASP A 49 21.82 20.71 -18.89
N ILE A 50 21.24 19.80 -19.69
CA ILE A 50 19.79 19.54 -19.72
C ILE A 50 19.22 18.98 -18.40
N PHE A 51 20.05 18.34 -17.58
CA PHE A 51 19.68 17.79 -16.28
C PHE A 51 20.21 18.60 -15.09
N ALA A 52 21.13 19.54 -15.32
CA ALA A 52 21.70 20.38 -14.26
C ALA A 52 20.62 21.12 -13.45
N ASN A 53 19.56 21.60 -14.11
CA ASN A 53 18.43 22.27 -13.45
C ASN A 53 17.37 21.30 -12.88
N LYS A 54 17.39 20.01 -13.24
CA LYS A 54 16.42 18.97 -12.82
C LYS A 54 17.01 17.92 -11.86
N TYR A 55 18.31 18.00 -11.60
CA TYR A 55 19.07 17.07 -10.74
C TYR A 55 18.39 16.76 -9.39
N PRO A 56 17.84 17.75 -8.65
CA PRO A 56 17.27 17.48 -7.34
C PRO A 56 15.97 16.67 -7.43
N GLU A 57 15.20 16.85 -8.50
CA GLU A 57 13.96 16.10 -8.74
C GLU A 57 14.25 14.65 -9.14
N ILE A 58 15.28 14.43 -9.96
CA ILE A 58 15.74 13.09 -10.37
C ILE A 58 16.23 12.31 -9.15
N LEU A 59 17.06 12.94 -8.32
CA LEU A 59 17.56 12.35 -7.09
C LEU A 59 16.42 12.02 -6.11
N ALA A 60 15.42 12.91 -6.00
CA ALA A 60 14.23 12.66 -5.20
C ALA A 60 13.44 11.45 -5.71
N GLY A 61 13.25 11.36 -7.02
CA GLY A 61 12.61 10.22 -7.65
C GLY A 61 13.33 8.90 -7.36
N ALA A 62 14.67 8.89 -7.39
CA ALA A 62 15.47 7.71 -7.07
C ALA A 62 15.33 7.27 -5.60
N VAL A 63 15.43 8.22 -4.66
CA VAL A 63 15.25 7.95 -3.21
C VAL A 63 13.84 7.43 -2.93
N VAL A 64 12.81 8.07 -3.48
CA VAL A 64 11.41 7.66 -3.31
C VAL A 64 11.19 6.27 -3.92
N ASN A 65 11.79 5.95 -5.06
CA ASN A 65 11.69 4.62 -5.67
C ASN A 65 12.29 3.52 -4.80
N GLN A 66 13.41 3.80 -4.13
CA GLN A 66 14.01 2.85 -3.18
C GLN A 66 13.10 2.64 -1.96
N SER A 67 12.57 3.73 -1.39
CA SER A 67 11.60 3.67 -0.29
C SER A 67 10.34 2.89 -0.67
N LEU A 68 9.81 3.12 -1.88
CA LEU A 68 8.69 2.38 -2.46
C LEU A 68 8.98 0.88 -2.45
N THR A 69 10.13 0.45 -2.94
CA THR A 69 10.50 -0.97 -3.03
C THR A 69 10.47 -1.66 -1.66
N TYR A 70 11.12 -1.07 -0.65
CA TYR A 70 11.13 -1.63 0.70
C TYR A 70 9.75 -1.62 1.36
N LEU A 71 8.99 -0.53 1.20
CA LEU A 71 7.65 -0.43 1.75
C LEU A 71 6.69 -1.40 1.06
N THR A 72 6.82 -1.63 -0.24
CA THR A 72 6.03 -2.63 -0.96
C THR A 72 6.34 -4.04 -0.47
N GLN A 73 7.61 -4.38 -0.20
CA GLN A 73 7.97 -5.67 0.41
C GLN A 73 7.33 -5.83 1.79
N LEU A 74 7.38 -4.78 2.62
CA LEU A 74 6.73 -4.78 3.94
C LEU A 74 5.21 -4.98 3.82
N GLN A 75 4.56 -4.29 2.86
CA GLN A 75 3.13 -4.44 2.59
C GLN A 75 2.76 -5.87 2.19
N VAL A 76 3.58 -6.53 1.36
CA VAL A 76 3.38 -7.94 0.97
C VAL A 76 3.48 -8.86 2.20
N ILE A 77 4.47 -8.66 3.06
CA ILE A 77 4.62 -9.41 4.32
C ILE A 77 3.39 -9.23 5.21
N CYS A 78 2.92 -7.99 5.38
CA CYS A 78 1.72 -7.70 6.15
C CYS A 78 0.47 -8.34 5.55
N ALA A 79 0.29 -8.27 4.22
CA ALA A 79 -0.82 -8.90 3.52
C ALA A 79 -0.84 -10.41 3.75
N LEU A 80 0.29 -11.09 3.57
CA LEU A 80 0.43 -12.53 3.84
C LEU A 80 0.18 -12.87 5.31
N GLY A 81 0.64 -12.04 6.24
CA GLY A 81 0.38 -12.20 7.67
C GLY A 81 -1.12 -12.10 8.01
N VAL A 82 -1.82 -11.12 7.44
CA VAL A 82 -3.27 -10.98 7.58
C VAL A 82 -4.01 -12.17 6.97
N LEU A 83 -3.61 -12.63 5.78
CA LEU A 83 -4.18 -13.81 5.13
C LEU A 83 -4.07 -15.04 6.04
N LEU A 84 -2.88 -15.27 6.60
CA LEU A 84 -2.62 -16.38 7.51
C LEU A 84 -3.50 -16.28 8.77
N CYS A 85 -3.64 -15.08 9.36
CA CYS A 85 -4.53 -14.85 10.50
C CYS A 85 -6.00 -15.11 10.17
N ILE A 86 -6.47 -14.73 8.98
CA ILE A 86 -7.84 -15.01 8.51
C ILE A 86 -8.02 -16.53 8.35
N PHE A 87 -7.06 -17.21 7.72
CA PHE A 87 -7.10 -18.64 7.49
C PHE A 87 -7.07 -19.46 8.80
N LEU A 88 -6.19 -19.10 9.74
CA LEU A 88 -6.13 -19.71 11.06
C LEU A 88 -7.44 -19.50 11.83
N ASN A 89 -7.99 -18.29 11.81
CA ASN A 89 -9.31 -18.03 12.41
C ASN A 89 -10.39 -18.92 11.79
N PHE A 90 -10.38 -19.11 10.47
CA PHE A 90 -11.33 -19.99 9.79
C PHE A 90 -11.21 -21.45 10.27
N ILE A 91 -9.99 -21.98 10.39
CA ILE A 91 -9.74 -23.34 10.89
C ILE A 91 -10.23 -23.51 12.33
N PHE A 92 -9.86 -22.59 13.23
CA PHE A 92 -10.22 -22.69 14.64
C PHE A 92 -11.72 -22.43 14.91
N ASN A 93 -12.37 -21.54 14.14
CA ASN A 93 -13.82 -21.28 14.29
C ASN A 93 -14.73 -22.28 13.59
N ARG A 94 -14.21 -23.14 12.69
CA ARG A 94 -15.02 -24.18 12.02
C ARG A 94 -15.77 -25.08 13.02
N LYS A 95 -15.27 -25.20 14.25
CA LYS A 95 -15.88 -25.96 15.34
C LYS A 95 -17.12 -25.29 15.97
N ASN A 96 -17.29 -23.96 15.83
CA ASN A 96 -18.28 -23.15 16.56
C ASN A 96 -19.39 -22.50 15.69
N ASN A 97 -19.51 -22.84 14.40
CA ASN A 97 -20.68 -22.52 13.54
C ASN A 97 -21.10 -21.03 13.38
N CYS A 98 -20.26 -20.04 13.71
CA CYS A 98 -20.56 -18.61 13.49
C CYS A 98 -20.14 -18.14 12.08
N LYS A 99 -21.07 -18.09 11.11
CA LYS A 99 -20.77 -17.92 9.67
C LYS A 99 -20.76 -16.49 9.10
N ILE A 100 -21.34 -15.48 9.76
CA ILE A 100 -21.84 -14.28 9.03
C ILE A 100 -20.93 -13.02 9.05
N PRO A 101 -20.24 -12.62 10.13
CA PRO A 101 -19.45 -11.38 10.11
C PRO A 101 -18.11 -11.47 9.35
N SER A 102 -17.75 -12.64 8.82
CA SER A 102 -16.50 -12.81 8.08
C SER A 102 -16.51 -12.16 6.69
N PHE A 103 -17.68 -12.05 6.04
CA PHE A 103 -17.75 -11.73 4.61
C PHE A 103 -17.29 -10.30 4.28
N ILE A 104 -17.82 -9.28 4.95
CA ILE A 104 -17.45 -7.87 4.70
C ILE A 104 -15.93 -7.67 4.89
N ARG A 105 -15.39 -8.25 5.97
CA ARG A 105 -13.96 -8.17 6.29
C ARG A 105 -13.10 -8.83 5.23
N THR A 106 -13.48 -10.03 4.77
CA THR A 106 -12.76 -10.72 3.70
C THR A 106 -12.86 -9.96 2.38
N THR A 107 -14.02 -9.40 2.04
CA THR A 107 -14.20 -8.63 0.80
C THR A 107 -13.35 -7.37 0.80
N LEU A 108 -13.34 -6.59 1.89
CA LEU A 108 -12.48 -5.42 2.03
C LEU A 108 -11.00 -5.79 1.99
N TYR A 109 -10.61 -6.88 2.66
CA TYR A 109 -9.25 -7.39 2.61
C TYR A 109 -8.83 -7.76 1.17
N MET A 110 -9.69 -8.50 0.44
CA MET A 110 -9.43 -8.86 -0.94
C MET A 110 -9.31 -7.63 -1.84
N LEU A 111 -10.10 -6.59 -1.59
CA LEU A 111 -10.00 -5.33 -2.32
C LEU A 111 -8.67 -4.61 -2.05
N ALA A 112 -8.20 -4.59 -0.79
CA ALA A 112 -6.89 -4.04 -0.43
C ALA A 112 -5.71 -4.86 -1.01
N VAL A 113 -5.84 -6.18 -1.09
CA VAL A 113 -4.85 -7.03 -1.76
C VAL A 113 -4.86 -6.77 -3.27
N ALA A 114 -6.04 -6.64 -3.90
CA ALA A 114 -6.15 -6.36 -5.32
C ALA A 114 -5.46 -5.05 -5.70
N THR A 115 -5.61 -3.99 -4.90
CA THR A 115 -4.91 -2.71 -5.15
C THR A 115 -3.39 -2.87 -5.01
N LEU A 116 -2.90 -3.64 -4.04
CA LEU A 116 -1.48 -3.95 -3.90
C LEU A 116 -0.94 -4.73 -5.11
N LEU A 117 -1.67 -5.73 -5.60
CA LEU A 117 -1.27 -6.52 -6.76
C LEU A 117 -1.25 -5.68 -8.04
N ILE A 118 -2.26 -4.82 -8.25
CA ILE A 118 -2.28 -3.86 -9.36
C ILE A 118 -1.04 -2.96 -9.30
N HIS A 119 -0.68 -2.48 -8.11
CA HIS A 119 0.51 -1.65 -7.95
C HIS A 119 1.79 -2.41 -8.33
N ILE A 120 1.98 -3.63 -7.84
CA ILE A 120 3.18 -4.45 -8.08
C ILE A 120 3.31 -4.86 -9.55
N PHE A 121 2.24 -5.38 -10.15
CA PHE A 121 2.31 -6.00 -11.48
C PHE A 121 2.07 -5.03 -12.63
N LEU A 122 1.35 -3.93 -12.40
CA LEU A 122 0.97 -3.01 -13.47
C LEU A 122 1.63 -1.65 -13.29
N THR A 123 1.41 -1.00 -12.14
CA THR A 123 1.81 0.40 -11.95
C THR A 123 3.32 0.56 -11.82
N ALA A 124 3.97 -0.22 -10.95
CA ALA A 124 5.41 -0.13 -10.69
C ALA A 124 6.29 -0.41 -11.92
N PRO A 125 6.11 -1.49 -12.69
CA PRO A 125 6.96 -1.74 -13.87
C PRO A 125 6.74 -0.71 -14.96
N THR A 126 5.49 -0.29 -15.18
CA THR A 126 5.17 0.74 -16.19
C THR A 126 5.77 2.10 -15.81
N MET A 127 5.70 2.47 -14.53
CA MET A 127 6.34 3.66 -13.97
C MET A 127 7.86 3.64 -14.18
N SER A 128 8.53 2.54 -13.85
CA SER A 128 9.98 2.42 -14.03
C SER A 128 10.36 2.58 -15.51
N THR A 129 9.65 1.89 -16.40
CA THR A 129 9.92 1.96 -17.84
C THR A 129 9.75 3.37 -18.39
N LEU A 130 8.67 4.07 -17.98
CA LEU A 130 8.44 5.46 -18.40
C LEU A 130 9.48 6.42 -17.82
N ARG A 131 9.93 6.19 -16.57
CA ARG A 131 10.98 6.98 -15.93
C ARG A 131 12.31 6.82 -16.67
N ASP A 132 12.71 5.58 -16.95
CA ASP A 132 13.97 5.27 -17.62
C ASP A 132 13.97 5.85 -19.04
N LYS A 133 12.83 5.80 -19.74
CA LYS A 133 12.64 6.46 -21.03
C LYS A 133 12.72 7.98 -20.94
N MET A 134 12.12 8.60 -19.92
CA MET A 134 12.11 10.06 -19.73
C MET A 134 13.53 10.63 -19.52
N TYR A 135 14.41 9.85 -18.91
CA TYR A 135 15.79 10.25 -18.63
C TYR A 135 16.80 9.77 -19.68
N ASN A 136 16.35 9.08 -20.73
CA ASN A 136 17.22 8.71 -21.84
C ASN A 136 17.70 9.99 -22.59
N PRO A 137 19.02 10.18 -22.81
CA PRO A 137 19.55 11.31 -23.56
C PRO A 137 19.25 11.23 -25.07
N ASP A 138 19.05 10.03 -25.61
CA ASP A 138 18.96 9.77 -27.06
C ASP A 138 17.58 10.06 -27.66
N ILE A 139 16.56 10.31 -26.82
CA ILE A 139 15.19 10.56 -27.27
C ILE A 139 14.93 12.04 -27.59
N THR A 140 14.06 12.28 -28.56
CA THR A 140 13.64 13.64 -28.95
C THR A 140 12.84 14.33 -27.83
N GLN A 141 12.83 15.66 -27.82
CA GLN A 141 12.07 16.43 -26.83
C GLN A 141 10.56 16.14 -26.88
N VAL A 142 10.00 15.99 -28.09
CA VAL A 142 8.57 15.67 -28.30
C VAL A 142 8.21 14.32 -27.68
N GLU A 143 9.10 13.32 -27.82
CA GLU A 143 8.92 12.00 -27.22
C GLU A 143 9.04 12.04 -25.70
N ARG A 144 9.97 12.86 -25.18
CA ARG A 144 10.14 13.08 -23.74
C ARG A 144 8.90 13.69 -23.11
N ASP A 145 8.32 14.71 -23.73
CA ASP A 145 7.11 15.39 -23.25
C ASP A 145 5.91 14.44 -23.25
N THR A 146 5.75 13.64 -24.31
CA THR A 146 4.71 12.61 -24.39
C THR A 146 4.87 11.56 -23.29
N THR A 147 6.11 11.12 -23.03
CA THR A 147 6.44 10.16 -21.97
C THR A 147 6.15 10.74 -20.59
N LEU A 148 6.46 12.01 -20.36
CA LEU A 148 6.15 12.74 -19.14
C LEU A 148 4.64 12.82 -18.88
N THR A 149 3.82 13.11 -19.90
CA THR A 149 2.35 13.14 -19.73
C THR A 149 1.79 11.77 -19.33
N LYS A 150 2.30 10.68 -19.93
CA LYS A 150 1.92 9.31 -19.55
C LYS A 150 2.34 8.99 -18.12
N PHE A 151 3.56 9.36 -17.75
CA PHE A 151 4.08 9.17 -16.39
C PHE A 151 3.22 9.91 -15.37
N GLN A 152 2.88 11.19 -15.60
CA GLN A 152 2.04 11.98 -14.70
C GLN A 152 0.62 11.41 -14.54
N THR A 153 0.04 10.91 -15.63
CA THR A 153 -1.28 10.26 -15.59
C THR A 153 -1.24 9.01 -14.72
N LEU A 154 -0.23 8.16 -14.92
CA LEU A 154 -0.04 6.96 -14.11
C LEU A 154 0.30 7.28 -12.65
N HIS A 155 1.03 8.39 -12.40
CA HIS A 155 1.34 8.87 -11.05
C HIS A 155 0.08 9.19 -10.28
N LYS A 156 -0.79 10.01 -10.86
CA LYS A 156 -2.09 10.38 -10.27
C LYS A 156 -2.97 9.15 -10.02
N PHE A 157 -2.94 8.17 -10.92
CA PHE A 157 -3.64 6.91 -10.72
C PHE A 157 -3.06 6.15 -9.52
N SER A 158 -1.74 6.03 -9.43
CA SER A 158 -1.05 5.39 -8.30
C SER A 158 -1.37 6.07 -6.97
N GLU A 159 -1.34 7.41 -6.92
CA GLU A 159 -1.70 8.20 -5.73
C GLU A 159 -3.13 7.91 -5.29
N ARG A 160 -4.09 7.94 -6.22
CA ARG A 160 -5.51 7.63 -5.94
C ARG A 160 -5.69 6.20 -5.46
N SER A 161 -5.03 5.23 -6.08
CA SER A 161 -5.09 3.82 -5.70
C SER A 161 -4.46 3.57 -4.32
N THR A 162 -3.40 4.29 -3.98
CA THR A 162 -2.76 4.19 -2.67
C THR A 162 -3.66 4.83 -1.61
N GLY A 163 -4.24 5.99 -1.92
CA GLY A 163 -5.21 6.67 -1.05
C GLY A 163 -6.44 5.80 -0.78
N SER A 164 -7.00 5.15 -1.80
CA SER A 164 -8.13 4.23 -1.62
C SER A 164 -7.75 3.02 -0.75
N ALA A 165 -6.54 2.46 -0.92
CA ALA A 165 -6.05 1.37 -0.07
C ALA A 165 -5.95 1.79 1.40
N VAL A 166 -5.49 3.01 1.70
CA VAL A 166 -5.47 3.56 3.07
C VAL A 166 -6.89 3.58 3.66
N PHE A 167 -7.87 4.11 2.92
CA PHE A 167 -9.26 4.15 3.39
C PHE A 167 -9.85 2.75 3.60
N ILE A 168 -9.57 1.81 2.70
CA ILE A 168 -10.04 0.42 2.81
C ILE A 168 -9.46 -0.25 4.05
N ILE A 169 -8.14 -0.16 4.27
CA ILE A 169 -7.49 -0.78 5.43
C ILE A 169 -7.95 -0.11 6.74
N ALA A 170 -8.10 1.21 6.76
CA ALA A 170 -8.65 1.91 7.91
C ALA A 170 -10.10 1.47 8.20
N ALA A 171 -10.93 1.33 7.17
CA ALA A 171 -12.30 0.83 7.31
C ALA A 171 -12.32 -0.61 7.87
N ILE A 172 -11.43 -1.49 7.43
CA ILE A 172 -11.28 -2.84 7.99
C ILE A 172 -10.99 -2.77 9.49
N ILE A 173 -10.04 -1.92 9.90
CA ILE A 173 -9.65 -1.77 11.31
C ILE A 173 -10.82 -1.24 12.14
N LEU A 174 -11.56 -0.25 11.65
CA LEU A 174 -12.67 0.37 12.37
C LEU A 174 -13.91 -0.53 12.46
N ILE A 175 -14.22 -1.31 11.42
CA ILE A 175 -15.41 -2.17 11.38
C ILE A 175 -15.18 -3.51 12.13
N SER A 176 -13.94 -4.00 12.15
CA SER A 176 -13.59 -5.31 12.71
C SER A 176 -14.04 -5.54 14.18
N PRO A 177 -13.95 -4.57 15.11
CA PRO A 177 -14.48 -4.73 16.47
C PRO A 177 -16.01 -4.97 16.52
N PHE A 178 -16.79 -4.23 15.73
CA PHE A 178 -18.25 -4.33 15.73
C PHE A 178 -18.74 -5.68 15.20
N THR A 179 -18.05 -6.23 14.20
CA THR A 179 -18.35 -7.55 13.64
C THR A 179 -18.08 -8.71 14.62
N THR A 180 -17.21 -8.50 15.62
CA THR A 180 -16.92 -9.51 16.64
C THR A 180 -17.99 -9.51 17.73
N ARG A 181 -18.49 -8.31 18.12
CA ARG A 181 -19.48 -8.14 19.19
C ARG A 181 -20.88 -8.63 18.83
N SER A 182 -21.33 -8.43 17.59
CA SER A 182 -22.67 -8.87 17.16
C SER A 182 -22.86 -10.39 17.25
N ASN A 183 -21.79 -11.16 17.03
CA ASN A 183 -21.83 -12.62 17.15
C ASN A 183 -21.95 -13.11 18.60
N GLN A 184 -21.40 -12.39 19.58
CA GLN A 184 -21.51 -12.81 20.97
C GLN A 184 -22.96 -12.67 21.48
N LEU A 185 -23.64 -11.58 21.14
CA LEU A 185 -25.03 -11.32 21.54
C LEU A 185 -26.02 -12.34 20.94
N LEU A 186 -25.78 -12.79 19.71
CA LEU A 186 -26.58 -13.84 19.04
C LEU A 186 -26.41 -15.23 19.68
N VAL A 187 -25.27 -15.50 20.32
CA VAL A 187 -25.04 -16.78 21.00
C VAL A 187 -25.72 -16.78 22.37
N GLU A 188 -25.63 -15.68 23.12
CA GLU A 188 -26.28 -15.56 24.45
C GLU A 188 -27.80 -15.65 24.39
N THR A 189 -28.44 -15.09 23.35
CA THR A 189 -29.90 -15.18 23.16
C THR A 189 -30.37 -16.60 22.89
N LYS A 190 -29.64 -17.37 22.05
CA LYS A 190 -29.97 -18.77 21.78
C LYS A 190 -29.82 -19.69 22.99
N THR A 191 -28.87 -19.42 23.88
CA THR A 191 -28.69 -20.25 25.09
C THR A 191 -29.81 -20.05 26.11
N HIS A 192 -30.47 -18.89 26.12
CA HIS A 192 -31.61 -18.64 27.01
C HIS A 192 -32.90 -19.34 26.52
N GLU A 193 -33.16 -19.39 25.21
CA GLU A 193 -34.36 -20.05 24.66
C GLU A 193 -34.36 -21.59 24.81
N THR A 194 -33.21 -22.22 25.06
CA THR A 194 -33.13 -23.69 25.25
C THR A 194 -33.32 -24.15 26.70
N HIS A 195 -33.46 -23.22 27.65
CA HIS A 195 -33.62 -23.52 29.08
C HIS A 195 -35.03 -23.28 29.62
N ASP A 196 -35.95 -22.81 28.78
CA ASP A 196 -37.40 -22.72 29.05
C ASP A 196 -38.16 -23.82 28.28
#